data_AF-A0A2N9XLX2-F1
#
_entry.id   AF-A0A2N9XLX2-F1
#
_cell.length_a   1.000
_cell.length_b   1.000
_cell.length_c   1.000
_cell.angle_alpha   90.00
_cell.angle_beta   90.00
_cell.angle_gamma   90.00
#
_symmetry.space_group_name_H-M   'P 1'
#
loop_
_entity.id
_entity.type
_entity.pdbx_description
1 polymer ?
#
loop_
_entity_poly.entity_id
_entity_poly.type
_entity_poly.pdbx_seq_one_letter_code
_entity_poly.pdbx_strand_id
1 'polypeptide(L)'
;MSLSACGSSTIGLPQNCQDVFKRWDELIVKLEANSNIPSSYVQQEKEERSRMLKLARKIETQKQAGICEFARRAVDEKLQALASGPNGLNEHIKKMEIMYNRKYE
;
A
#
# COMPACT_ATOMS: atom_id res chain seq x y z
N MET A 1 16.68 11.80 -16.07
CA MET A 1 16.11 10.43 -16.01
C MET A 1 14.67 10.57 -15.51
N SER A 2 13.69 10.32 -16.36
CA SER A 2 12.28 10.39 -15.98
C SER A 2 11.96 9.15 -15.14
N LEU A 3 11.67 9.33 -13.85
CA LEU A 3 11.08 8.29 -13.01
C LEU A 3 9.68 8.01 -13.56
N SER A 4 9.59 7.09 -14.52
CA SER A 4 8.33 6.54 -14.98
C SER A 4 7.67 5.87 -13.79
N ALA A 5 6.77 6.58 -13.12
CA ALA A 5 5.85 5.99 -12.16
C ALA A 5 5.04 4.93 -12.93
N CYS A 6 5.48 3.68 -12.86
CA CYS A 6 4.77 2.52 -13.40
C CYS A 6 3.56 2.22 -12.51
N GLY A 7 2.59 3.14 -12.50
CA GLY A 7 1.32 2.98 -11.83
C GLY A 7 0.23 3.10 -12.88
N SER A 8 -0.53 2.02 -13.11
CA SER A 8 -1.76 2.09 -13.90
C SER A 8 -2.59 3.32 -13.47
N SER A 9 -2.99 4.13 -14.44
CA SER A 9 -3.62 5.44 -14.20
C SER A 9 -4.85 5.36 -13.30
N THR A 10 -4.99 6.21 -12.28
CA THR A 10 -6.16 6.21 -11.40
C THR A 10 -7.36 6.98 -11.98
N ILE A 11 -7.23 7.47 -13.23
CA ILE A 11 -8.28 8.19 -13.97
C ILE A 11 -9.57 7.36 -14.00
N GLY A 12 -10.71 8.03 -13.74
CA GLY A 12 -12.04 7.43 -13.72
C GLY A 12 -12.47 6.87 -12.36
N LEU A 13 -11.58 6.84 -11.37
CA LEU A 13 -11.96 6.57 -9.98
C LEU A 13 -12.38 7.85 -9.24
N PRO A 14 -13.23 7.75 -8.21
CA PRO A 14 -13.51 8.83 -7.28
C PRO A 14 -12.24 9.44 -6.69
N GLN A 15 -12.25 10.74 -6.37
CA GLN A 15 -11.05 11.46 -5.92
C GLN A 15 -10.38 10.83 -4.70
N ASN A 16 -11.18 10.40 -3.71
CA ASN A 16 -10.66 9.71 -2.53
C ASN A 16 -9.89 8.42 -2.87
N CYS A 17 -10.30 7.68 -3.90
CA CYS A 17 -9.56 6.54 -4.41
C CYS A 17 -8.24 6.96 -5.07
N GLN A 18 -8.26 8.01 -5.89
CA GLN A 18 -7.05 8.51 -6.55
C GLN A 18 -5.99 8.92 -5.53
N ASP A 19 -6.40 9.61 -4.46
CA ASP A 19 -5.50 10.07 -3.39
C ASP A 19 -4.86 8.90 -2.65
N VAL A 20 -5.61 7.82 -2.40
CA VAL A 20 -5.12 6.61 -1.74
C VAL A 20 -4.06 5.92 -2.58
N PHE A 21 -4.30 5.73 -3.87
CA PHE A 21 -3.32 5.10 -4.76
C PHE A 21 -2.07 5.95 -4.96
N LYS A 22 -2.20 7.29 -4.95
CA LYS A 22 -1.06 8.20 -4.94
C LYS A 22 -0.24 8.05 -3.66
N ARG A 23 -0.88 8.01 -2.48
CA ARG A 23 -0.19 7.74 -1.21
C ARG A 23 0.48 6.37 -1.18
N TRP A 24 -0.12 5.38 -1.83
CA TRP A 24 0.48 4.05 -1.96
C TRP A 24 1.73 4.08 -2.86
N ASP A 25 1.71 4.85 -3.94
CA ASP A 25 2.92 5.09 -4.76
C ASP A 25 4.03 5.74 -3.94
N GLU A 26 3.70 6.76 -3.15
CA GLU A 26 4.64 7.42 -2.23
C GLU A 26 5.20 6.45 -1.18
N LEU A 27 4.36 5.56 -0.65
CA LEU A 27 4.79 4.48 0.24
C LEU A 27 5.81 3.57 -0.48
N ILE A 28 5.50 3.06 -1.67
CA ILE A 28 6.40 2.17 -2.42
C ILE A 28 7.76 2.83 -2.66
N VAL A 29 7.79 4.11 -3.07
CA VAL A 29 9.04 4.85 -3.27
C VAL A 29 9.85 4.95 -1.97
N LYS A 30 9.20 5.21 -0.83
CA LYS A 30 9.88 5.24 0.49
C LYS A 30 10.43 3.87 0.89
N LEU A 31 9.72 2.79 0.57
CA LEU A 31 10.18 1.43 0.82
C LEU A 31 11.39 1.08 -0.04
N GLU A 32 11.36 1.43 -1.33
CA GLU A 32 12.48 1.23 -2.26
C GLU A 32 13.74 2.00 -1.84
N ALA A 33 13.57 3.19 -1.27
CA ALA A 33 14.67 4.01 -0.77
C ALA A 33 15.25 3.50 0.56
N ASN A 34 14.58 2.58 1.25
CA ASN A 34 14.99 2.07 2.56
C ASN A 34 15.71 0.73 2.41
N SER A 35 17.05 0.73 2.56
CA SER A 35 17.91 -0.45 2.43
C SER A 35 17.63 -1.56 3.45
N ASN A 36 16.90 -1.27 4.54
CA ASN A 36 16.58 -2.24 5.58
C ASN A 36 15.29 -3.03 5.29
N ILE A 37 14.54 -2.64 4.26
CA ILE A 37 13.30 -3.31 3.87
C ILE A 37 13.59 -4.37 2.82
N PRO A 38 13.18 -5.63 3.02
CA PRO A 38 13.37 -6.67 2.03
C PRO A 38 12.69 -6.33 0.70
N SER A 39 13.37 -6.61 -0.41
CA SER A 39 12.81 -6.40 -1.77
C SER A 39 11.53 -7.21 -2.01
N SER A 40 11.39 -8.36 -1.35
CA SER A 40 10.16 -9.17 -1.36
C SER A 40 8.96 -8.42 -0.78
N TYR A 41 9.15 -7.62 0.27
CA TYR A 41 8.09 -6.80 0.86
C TYR A 41 7.68 -5.66 -0.09
N VAL A 42 8.66 -4.99 -0.71
CA VAL A 42 8.40 -3.97 -1.73
C VAL A 42 7.60 -4.56 -2.90
N GLN A 43 7.95 -5.76 -3.33
CA GLN A 43 7.25 -6.46 -4.41
C GLN A 43 5.81 -6.82 -4.00
N GLN A 44 5.59 -7.29 -2.78
CA GLN A 44 4.25 -7.53 -2.24
C GLN A 44 3.40 -6.26 -2.24
N GLU A 45 3.95 -5.11 -1.83
CA GLU A 45 3.21 -3.83 -1.87
C GLU A 45 2.82 -3.41 -3.29
N LYS A 46 3.71 -3.59 -4.26
CA LYS A 46 3.41 -3.33 -5.68
C LYS A 46 2.28 -4.23 -6.20
N GLU A 47 2.30 -5.50 -5.83
CA GLU A 47 1.26 -6.46 -6.19
C GLU A 47 -0.08 -6.13 -5.55
N GLU A 48 -0.10 -5.86 -4.25
CA GLU A 48 -1.31 -5.48 -3.50
C GLU A 48 -1.91 -4.18 -4.05
N ARG A 49 -1.09 -3.16 -4.31
CA ARG A 49 -1.55 -1.93 -4.97
C ARG A 49 -2.23 -2.24 -6.31
N SER A 50 -1.61 -3.09 -7.13
CA SER A 50 -2.15 -3.48 -8.45
C SER A 50 -3.47 -4.25 -8.32
N ARG A 51 -3.57 -5.18 -7.37
CA ARG A 51 -4.79 -5.95 -7.07
C ARG A 51 -5.92 -5.03 -6.62
N MET A 52 -5.64 -4.12 -5.68
CA MET A 52 -6.62 -3.18 -5.15
C MET A 52 -7.11 -2.19 -6.20
N LEU A 53 -6.23 -1.70 -7.08
CA LEU A 53 -6.61 -0.83 -8.19
C LEU A 53 -7.53 -1.55 -9.19
N LYS A 54 -7.21 -2.80 -9.52
CA LYS A 54 -8.06 -3.64 -10.38
C LYS A 54 -9.43 -3.89 -9.73
N LEU A 55 -9.45 -4.14 -8.42
CA LEU A 55 -10.70 -4.34 -7.68
C LEU A 55 -11.55 -3.06 -7.67
N ALA A 56 -10.96 -1.91 -7.33
CA ALA A 56 -11.65 -0.62 -7.34
C ALA A 56 -12.28 -0.32 -8.70
N ARG A 57 -11.60 -0.64 -9.81
CA ARG A 57 -12.14 -0.44 -11.16
C ARG A 57 -13.27 -1.40 -11.55
N LYS A 58 -13.34 -2.59 -10.93
CA LYS A 58 -14.32 -3.64 -11.27
C LYS A 58 -15.61 -3.56 -10.47
N ILE A 59 -15.58 -2.91 -9.30
CA ILE A 59 -16.76 -2.78 -8.45
C ILE A 59 -17.59 -1.56 -8.83
N GLU A 60 -18.88 -1.64 -8.53
CA GLU A 60 -19.84 -0.53 -8.66
C GLU A 60 -19.31 0.73 -7.96
N THR A 61 -19.51 1.91 -8.56
CA THR A 61 -19.01 3.20 -8.06
C THR A 61 -19.35 3.45 -6.59
N GLN A 62 -20.53 3.03 -6.14
CA GLN A 62 -21.00 3.18 -4.77
C GLN A 62 -20.16 2.38 -3.75
N LYS A 63 -19.56 1.27 -4.19
CA LYS A 63 -18.70 0.39 -3.39
C LYS A 63 -17.22 0.78 -3.48
N GLN A 64 -16.84 1.59 -4.47
CA GLN A 64 -15.48 2.11 -4.64
C GLN A 64 -15.01 2.92 -3.43
N ALA A 65 -15.88 3.73 -2.83
CA ALA A 65 -15.52 4.49 -1.64
C ALA A 65 -15.09 3.57 -0.47
N GLY A 66 -15.80 2.46 -0.25
CA GLY A 66 -15.48 1.50 0.82
C GLY A 66 -14.16 0.78 0.61
N ILE A 67 -13.87 0.33 -0.63
CA ILE A 67 -12.61 -0.38 -0.90
C ILE A 67 -11.39 0.55 -0.80
N CYS A 68 -11.55 1.81 -1.20
CA CYS A 68 -10.49 2.81 -1.13
C CYS A 68 -10.26 3.29 0.30
N GLU A 69 -11.30 3.39 1.14
CA GLU A 69 -11.17 3.62 2.58
C GLU A 69 -10.39 2.49 3.27
N PHE A 70 -10.68 1.23 2.92
CA PHE A 70 -9.92 0.09 3.43
C PHE A 70 -8.44 0.19 3.03
N ALA A 71 -8.16 0.44 1.75
CA ALA A 71 -6.80 0.64 1.26
C ALA A 71 -6.10 1.84 1.95
N ARG A 72 -6.83 2.94 2.20
CA ARG A 72 -6.30 4.12 2.88
C ARG A 72 -5.74 3.79 4.25
N ARG A 73 -6.53 3.07 5.07
CA ARG A 73 -6.12 2.70 6.43
C ARG A 73 -4.83 1.88 6.41
N ALA A 74 -4.75 0.88 5.52
CA ALA A 74 -3.56 0.06 5.38
C ALA A 74 -2.32 0.85 4.95
N VAL A 75 -2.48 1.81 4.02
CA VAL A 75 -1.37 2.68 3.57
C VAL A 75 -0.96 3.65 4.68
N ASP A 76 -1.91 4.26 5.38
CA ASP A 76 -1.65 5.22 6.45
C ASP A 76 -0.93 4.54 7.64
N GLU A 77 -1.32 3.32 8.02
CA GLU A 77 -0.65 2.53 9.05
C GLU A 77 0.83 2.28 8.71
N LYS A 78 1.12 1.90 7.46
CA LYS A 78 2.50 1.65 7.00
C LYS A 78 3.31 2.94 6.91
N LEU A 79 2.71 4.04 6.44
CA LEU A 79 3.35 5.35 6.41
C LEU A 79 3.66 5.86 7.83
N GLN A 80 2.76 5.65 8.78
CA GLN A 80 2.98 5.98 10.18
C GLN A 80 4.11 5.12 10.78
N ALA A 81 4.17 3.83 10.46
CA ALA A 81 5.26 2.95 10.88
C ALA A 81 6.62 3.35 10.27
N LEU A 82 6.65 3.85 9.04
CA LEU A 82 7.86 4.41 8.44
C LEU A 82 8.27 5.73 9.12
N ALA A 83 7.30 6.56 9.50
CA ALA A 83 7.56 7.84 10.14
C ALA A 83 8.03 7.71 11.60
N SER A 84 7.70 6.62 12.29
CA SER A 84 8.10 6.38 13.69
C SER A 84 9.58 6.05 13.87
N GLY A 85 10.32 5.85 12.79
CA GLY A 85 11.77 5.70 12.80
C GLY A 85 12.28 4.59 11.88
N PRO A 86 13.60 4.40 11.77
CA PRO A 86 14.22 3.46 10.84
C PRO A 86 13.82 1.99 11.08
N ASN A 87 13.36 1.66 12.29
CA ASN A 87 12.91 0.32 12.67
C ASN A 87 11.38 0.17 12.75
N GLY A 88 10.62 1.26 12.67
CA GLY A 88 9.17 1.23 12.93
C GLY A 88 8.41 0.34 11.96
N LEU A 89 8.81 0.32 10.68
CA LEU A 89 8.24 -0.59 9.70
C LEU A 89 8.70 -2.04 9.89
N ASN A 90 9.95 -2.28 10.29
CA ASN A 90 10.41 -3.64 10.61
C ASN A 90 9.63 -4.23 11.79
N GLU A 91 9.32 -3.43 12.80
CA GLU A 91 8.45 -3.83 13.90
C GLU A 91 7.02 -4.09 13.45
N HIS A 92 6.48 -3.26 12.55
CA HIS A 92 5.16 -3.47 11.96
C HIS A 92 5.10 -4.78 11.17
N ILE A 93 6.09 -5.05 10.31
CA ILE A 93 6.18 -6.29 9.52
C ILE A 93 6.24 -7.51 10.46
N LYS A 94 7.12 -7.49 11.47
CA LYS A 94 7.21 -8.57 12.46
C LYS A 94 5.89 -8.79 13.21
N LYS A 95 5.20 -7.71 13.61
CA LYS A 95 3.88 -7.81 14.25
C LYS A 95 2.85 -8.47 13.33
N MET A 96 2.83 -8.11 12.06
CA MET A 96 1.92 -8.69 11.07
C MET A 96 2.22 -10.18 10.82
N GLU A 97 3.50 -10.56 10.71
CA GLU A 97 3.92 -11.97 10.59
C GLU A 97 3.50 -12.80 11.80
N ILE A 98 3.68 -12.27 13.02
CA ILE A 98 3.26 -12.93 14.25
C ILE A 98 1.73 -13.10 14.30
N MET A 99 0.97 -12.08 13.93
CA MET A 99 -0.51 -12.16 13.92
C MET A 99 -1.02 -13.14 12.87
N TYR A 100 -0.37 -13.20 11.69
CA TYR A 100 -0.73 -14.13 10.64
C TYR A 100 -0.48 -15.57 11.10
N ASN A 101 0.68 -15.87 11.66
CA ASN A 101 1.02 -17.21 12.13
C ASN A 101 0.13 -17.68 13.29
N ARG A 102 -0.22 -16.79 14.24
CA ARG A 102 -1.13 -17.13 15.36
C ARG A 102 -2.58 -17.38 14.96
N LYS A 103 -2.99 -16.99 13.75
CA LYS A 103 -4.35 -17.21 13.25
C LYS A 103 -4.51 -18.60 12.62
N TYR A 104 -3.41 -19.29 12.34
CA TYR A 104 -3.36 -20.60 11.69
C TYR A 104 -2.69 -21.69 12.56
N GLU A 105 -2.49 -21.40 13.86
CA GLU A 105 -2.25 -22.38 14.93
C GLU A 105 -3.58 -22.71 15.64
#